data_AF-A0A7W9XP39-F1
#
_entry.id   AF-A0A7W9XP39-F1
#
_cell.length_a   1.000
_cell.length_b   1.000
_cell.length_c   1.000
_cell.angle_alpha   90.00
_cell.angle_beta   90.00
_cell.angle_gamma   90.00
#
_symmetry.space_group_name_H-M   'P 1'
#
loop_
_entity.id
_entity.type
_entity.pdbx_description
1 polymer ?
#
loop_
_entity_poly.entity_id
_entity_poly.type
_entity_poly.pdbx_seq_one_letter_code
_entity_poly.pdbx_strand_id
1 'polypeptide(L)'
;MSKYNSVVAGIIAGSILPAISLFVFLYLLKGSFLIFNKPGVPYLVATGLNLFIIRYCAKKRLDKTTMGMVLVTFVFMLAIFIFKLQPIR
;
A
#
# COMPACT_ATOMS: atom_id res chain seq x y z
N MET A 1 28.35 1.75 1.06
CA MET A 1 27.25 1.22 1.90
C MET A 1 26.19 2.32 2.00
N SER A 2 25.08 2.21 1.26
CA SER A 2 24.15 3.35 1.10
C SER A 2 23.48 3.69 2.44
N LYS A 3 23.77 4.89 2.95
CA LYS A 3 23.36 5.39 4.27
C LYS A 3 21.83 5.45 4.46
N TYR A 4 21.07 5.27 3.37
CA TYR A 4 19.61 5.31 3.30
C TYR A 4 18.94 3.93 3.28
N ASN A 5 19.70 2.83 3.27
CA ASN A 5 19.15 1.46 3.27
C ASN A 5 18.73 1.04 4.68
N SER A 6 17.64 1.63 5.17
CA SER A 6 17.03 1.30 6.45
C SER A 6 15.62 0.76 6.25
N VAL A 7 15.21 -0.17 7.11
CA VAL A 7 13.85 -0.69 7.18
C VAL A 7 12.86 0.45 7.39
N VAL A 8 13.23 1.44 8.21
CA VAL A 8 12.40 2.63 8.49
C VAL A 8 12.15 3.45 7.22
N ALA A 9 13.17 3.64 6.38
CA ALA A 9 13.01 4.34 5.11
C ALA A 9 12.07 3.58 4.17
N GLY A 10 12.13 2.24 4.21
CA GLY A 10 11.20 1.36 3.49
C GLY A 10 9.77 1.47 3.98
N ILE A 11 9.57 1.53 5.30
CA ILE A 11 8.25 1.69 5.91
C ILE A 11 7.63 3.03 5.51
N ILE A 12 8.39 4.13 5.63
CA ILE A 12 7.91 5.46 5.25
C ILE A 12 7.55 5.48 3.76
N ALA A 13 8.48 5.07 2.89
CA ALA A 13 8.24 5.10 1.45
C ALA A 13 7.11 4.17 1.00
N GLY A 14 7.00 2.98 1.60
CA GLY A 14 5.94 2.01 1.31
C GLY A 14 4.58 2.39 1.91
N SER A 15 4.53 3.33 2.86
CA SER A 15 3.28 3.80 3.46
C SER A 15 2.59 4.91 2.66
N ILE A 16 3.32 5.62 1.79
CA ILE A 16 2.81 6.78 1.04
C ILE A 16 1.64 6.38 0.13
N LEU A 17 1.80 5.33 -0.66
CA LEU A 17 0.74 4.86 -1.58
C LEU A 17 -0.50 4.31 -0.87
N PRO A 18 -0.38 3.42 0.13
CA PRO A 18 -1.49 3.02 0.99
C PRO A 18 -2.20 4.20 1.66
N ALA A 19 -1.44 5.17 2.19
CA ALA A 19 -1.98 6.35 2.86
C ALA A 19 -2.75 7.24 1.90
N ILE A 20 -2.23 7.48 0.68
CA ILE A 20 -2.94 8.22 -0.36
C ILE A 20 -4.23 7.49 -0.75
N SER A 21 -4.19 6.16 -0.90
CA SER A 21 -5.38 5.35 -1.21
C SER A 21 -6.44 5.47 -0.12
N LEU A 22 -6.06 5.39 1.16
CA LEU A 22 -6.97 5.60 2.28
C LEU A 22 -7.51 7.03 2.33
N PHE A 23 -6.66 8.03 2.15
CA PHE A 23 -7.04 9.45 2.21
C PHE A 23 -8.03 9.79 1.09
N VAL A 24 -7.76 9.33 -0.14
CA VAL A 24 -8.65 9.46 -1.28
C VAL A 24 -9.99 8.76 -0.98
N PHE A 25 -9.98 7.56 -0.39
CA PHE A 25 -11.20 6.84 -0.07
C PHE A 25 -12.04 7.49 1.06
N LEU A 26 -11.40 7.94 2.14
CA LEU A 26 -12.05 8.50 3.33
C LEU A 26 -12.53 9.96 3.11
N TYR A 27 -11.72 10.77 2.43
CA TYR A 27 -11.92 12.23 2.36
C TYR A 27 -12.54 12.67 1.03
N LEU A 28 -12.05 12.16 -0.10
CA LEU A 28 -12.54 12.54 -1.43
C LEU A 28 -13.74 11.69 -1.87
N LEU A 29 -13.79 10.42 -1.48
CA LEU A 29 -14.73 9.46 -2.04
C LEU A 29 -15.99 9.21 -1.23
N LYS A 30 -16.26 9.90 -0.12
CA LYS A 30 -17.43 9.77 0.79
C LYS A 30 -18.72 9.26 0.09
N GLY A 31 -18.81 7.97 -0.20
CA GLY A 31 -19.94 7.32 -0.88
C GLY A 31 -20.08 7.49 -2.41
N SER A 32 -19.23 8.25 -3.11
CA SER A 32 -19.54 8.71 -4.48
C SER A 32 -18.44 8.34 -5.49
N PHE A 33 -18.24 7.05 -5.77
CA PHE A 33 -17.55 6.64 -6.98
C PHE A 33 -18.44 5.71 -7.80
N LEU A 34 -19.23 6.35 -8.68
CA LEU A 34 -20.03 5.76 -9.75
C LEU A 34 -19.21 4.97 -10.79
N ILE A 35 -17.88 4.94 -10.70
CA ILE A 35 -16.98 4.36 -11.72
C ILE A 35 -16.56 2.91 -11.38
N PHE A 36 -16.57 2.51 -10.11
CA PHE A 36 -16.24 1.13 -9.72
C PHE A 36 -17.26 0.61 -8.72
N ASN A 37 -18.17 -0.23 -9.21
CA ASN A 37 -19.19 -0.94 -8.43
C ASN A 37 -18.61 -1.86 -7.32
N LYS A 38 -17.28 -1.90 -7.15
CA LYS A 38 -16.58 -2.67 -6.12
C LYS A 38 -15.64 -1.75 -5.32
N PRO A 39 -15.94 -1.47 -4.04
CA PRO A 39 -15.12 -0.58 -3.20
C PRO A 39 -13.70 -1.09 -2.94
N GLY A 40 -13.39 -2.35 -3.29
CA GLY A 40 -12.06 -2.96 -3.10
C GLY A 40 -11.02 -2.66 -4.20
N VAL A 41 -11.45 -2.24 -5.39
CA VAL A 41 -10.54 -2.06 -6.55
C VAL A 41 -9.45 -0.99 -6.34
N PRO A 42 -9.73 0.23 -5.86
CA PRO A 42 -8.69 1.24 -5.70
C PRO A 42 -7.59 0.84 -4.70
N TYR A 43 -7.94 0.06 -3.67
CA TYR A 43 -6.97 -0.47 -2.71
C TYR A 43 -6.05 -1.53 -3.33
N LEU A 44 -6.61 -2.41 -4.18
CA LEU A 44 -5.83 -3.39 -4.93
C LEU A 44 -4.89 -2.71 -5.93
N VAL A 45 -5.34 -1.63 -6.59
CA VAL A 45 -4.51 -0.83 -7.49
C VAL A 45 -3.35 -0.17 -6.73
N ALA A 46 -3.62 0.43 -5.58
CA ALA A 46 -2.57 1.03 -4.74
C ALA A 46 -1.56 -0.02 -4.25
N THR A 47 -2.04 -1.20 -3.85
CA THR A 47 -1.20 -2.34 -3.45
C THR A 47 -0.33 -2.82 -4.61
N GLY A 48 -0.90 -2.96 -5.81
CA GLY A 48 -0.18 -3.36 -7.02
C GLY A 48 0.92 -2.36 -7.41
N LEU A 49 0.64 -1.06 -7.32
CA LEU A 49 1.64 0.00 -7.51
C LEU A 49 2.76 -0.09 -6.45
N ASN A 50 2.41 -0.36 -5.19
CA ASN A 50 3.40 -0.52 -4.12
C ASN A 50 4.33 -1.72 -4.39
N LEU A 51 3.78 -2.84 -4.87
CA LEU A 51 4.56 -4.02 -5.30
C LEU A 51 5.47 -3.72 -6.50
N PHE A 52 5.04 -2.86 -7.43
CA PHE A 52 5.87 -2.44 -8.56
C PHE A 52 7.09 -1.63 -8.09
N ILE A 53 6.90 -0.72 -7.14
CA ILE A 53 7.98 0.08 -6.54
C ILE A 53 8.93 -0.80 -5.74
N ILE A 54 8.39 -1.76 -4.97
CA ILE A 54 9.19 -2.79 -4.27
C ILE A 54 10.10 -3.52 -5.26
N ARG A 55 9.56 -3.94 -6.42
CA ARG A 55 10.35 -4.64 -7.44
C ARG A 55 11.46 -3.77 -8.04
N TYR A 56 11.21 -2.47 -8.18
CA TYR A 56 12.23 -1.51 -8.61
C TYR A 56 13.32 -1.28 -7.54
N CYS A 57 12.95 -1.14 -6.27
CA CYS A 57 13.87 -1.01 -5.14
C CYS A 57 14.71 -2.28 -4.92
N ALA A 58 14.12 -3.46 -5.10
CA ALA A 58 14.83 -4.74 -5.07
C ALA A 58 15.92 -4.80 -6.16
N LYS A 59 15.63 -4.31 -7.38
CA LYS A 59 16.62 -4.26 -8.47
C LYS A 59 17.81 -3.34 -8.17
N LYS A 60 17.64 -2.35 -7.28
CA LYS A 60 18.70 -1.44 -6.81
C LYS A 60 19.49 -1.95 -5.59
N ARG A 61 19.30 -3.21 -5.17
CA ARG A 61 19.95 -3.82 -3.97
C ARG A 61 19.68 -3.06 -2.68
N LEU A 62 18.49 -2.47 -2.55
CA LEU A 62 18.04 -1.79 -1.33
C LEU A 62 17.29 -2.76 -0.40
N ASP A 63 17.96 -3.84 0.01
CA ASP A 63 17.30 -5.00 0.62
C ASP A 63 16.50 -4.66 1.89
N LYS A 64 17.02 -3.78 2.75
CA LYS A 64 16.34 -3.38 4.00
C LYS A 64 15.14 -2.48 3.73
N THR A 65 15.26 -1.55 2.78
CA THR A 65 14.15 -0.68 2.34
C THR A 65 13.04 -1.51 1.68
N THR A 66 13.41 -2.44 0.80
CA THR A 66 12.47 -3.36 0.16
C THR A 66 11.72 -4.19 1.21
N MET A 67 12.41 -4.71 2.22
CA MET A 67 11.78 -5.47 3.32
C MET A 67 10.75 -4.62 4.08
N GLY A 68 11.07 -3.37 4.41
CA GLY A 68 10.14 -2.45 5.07
C GLY A 68 8.89 -2.15 4.22
N MET A 69 9.07 -1.92 2.92
CA MET A 69 7.97 -1.69 2.00
C MET A 69 7.04 -2.91 1.86
N VAL A 70 7.61 -4.11 1.77
CA VAL A 70 6.85 -5.38 1.72
C VAL A 70 6.00 -5.54 2.98
N LEU A 71 6.59 -5.29 4.15
CA LEU A 71 5.92 -5.44 5.44
C LEU A 71 4.71 -4.48 5.54
N VAL A 72 4.88 -3.21 5.15
CA VAL A 72 3.77 -2.24 5.10
C VAL A 72 2.69 -2.65 4.11
N THR A 73 3.07 -3.10 2.91
CA THR A 73 2.12 -3.56 1.89
C THR A 73 1.31 -4.75 2.38
N PHE A 74 1.94 -5.67 3.09
CA PHE A 74 1.28 -6.86 3.65
C PHE A 74 0.30 -6.50 4.77
N VAL A 75 0.72 -5.65 5.72
CA VAL A 75 -0.15 -5.15 6.79
C VAL A 75 -1.34 -4.37 6.23
N PHE A 76 -1.11 -3.54 5.21
CA PHE A 76 -2.17 -2.79 4.55
C PHE A 76 -3.17 -3.73 3.84
N MET A 77 -2.68 -4.72 3.12
CA MET A 77 -3.52 -5.70 2.44
C MET A 77 -4.36 -6.51 3.45
N LEU A 78 -3.77 -6.90 4.58
CA LEU A 78 -4.49 -7.54 5.70
C LEU A 78 -5.58 -6.63 6.27
N ALA A 79 -5.27 -5.35 6.52
CA ALA A 79 -6.26 -4.39 7.02
C ALA A 79 -7.44 -4.25 6.05
N ILE A 80 -7.18 -4.08 4.75
CA ILE A 80 -8.25 -4.03 3.74
C ILE A 80 -9.04 -5.34 3.68
N PHE A 81 -8.36 -6.49 3.83
CA PHE A 81 -9.04 -7.78 3.82
C PHE A 81 -10.03 -7.92 4.99
N ILE A 82 -9.58 -7.58 6.21
CA ILE A 82 -10.39 -7.67 7.43
C ILE A 82 -11.52 -6.63 7.44
N PHE A 83 -11.23 -5.36 7.13
CA PHE A 83 -12.20 -4.27 7.28
C PHE A 83 -13.14 -4.10 6.08
N LYS A 84 -12.75 -4.53 4.88
CA LYS A 84 -13.50 -4.26 3.64
C LYS A 84 -13.96 -5.50 2.88
N LEU A 85 -13.24 -6.62 2.95
CA LEU A 85 -13.58 -7.85 2.20
C LEU A 85 -14.37 -8.87 3.03
N GLN A 86 -14.23 -8.88 4.36
CA GLN A 86 -15.14 -9.62 5.22
C GLN A 86 -16.28 -8.68 5.68
N PRO A 87 -17.52 -8.86 5.19
CA PRO A 87 -18.65 -8.49 6.01
C PRO A 87 -18.57 -9.39 7.25
N ILE A 88 -18.16 -8.83 8.38
CA ILE A 88 -18.40 -9.47 9.68
C ILE A 88 -19.92 -9.67 9.72
N ARG A 89 -20.33 -10.92 9.57
CA ARG A 89 -21.71 -11.35 9.50
C ARG A 89 -22.27 -11.47 10.89
#